data_AF-A0A955MYA2-F1
#
_entry.id   AF-A0A955MYA2-F1
#
_cell.length_a   1.000
_cell.length_b   1.000
_cell.length_c   1.000
_cell.angle_alpha   90.00
_cell.angle_beta   90.00
_cell.angle_gamma   90.00
#
_symmetry.space_group_name_H-M   'P 1'
#
loop_
_entity.id
_entity.type
_entity.pdbx_description
1 polymer ?
#
loop_
_entity_poly.entity_id
_entity_poly.type
_entity_poly.pdbx_seq_one_letter_code
_entity_poly.pdbx_strand_id
1 'polypeptide(L)'
;MKKVLLACGILAVMGLFQSADATSWDTFVIREGSTSAPTIQSRNDVAPGAMEFIITESGQKAGWGTQAANGLKVGQLFNIFIDRLDDYTRFTAGSGPAVGPYINIWVTDGMGNYAVIANEPSNAEWQPGNNQWDIETWAELSTKTVKVYESTGWVGSVSTFADVANLTIAPPPLSYLPDANFTSGANGVGTGAPRNLYTGETYGFNFVFGDTLSNYVSGDDGYIVANPKVVPEPATVALISTGIAAMAARKRKLV
;
A
#
# COMPACT_ATOMS: atom_id res chain seq x y z
N MET A 1 -48.30 -3.04 -15.30
CA MET A 1 -47.56 -3.22 -14.03
C MET A 1 -46.06 -3.54 -14.18
N LYS A 2 -45.54 -3.96 -15.34
CA LYS A 2 -44.10 -4.26 -15.55
C LYS A 2 -43.16 -3.02 -15.61
N LYS A 3 -43.69 -1.79 -15.69
CA LYS A 3 -42.88 -0.56 -15.83
C LYS A 3 -42.45 0.06 -14.50
N VAL A 4 -43.05 -0.35 -13.37
CA VAL A 4 -42.76 0.23 -12.04
C VAL A 4 -41.58 -0.47 -11.34
N LEU A 5 -41.31 -1.74 -11.67
CA LEU A 5 -40.18 -2.51 -11.12
C LEU A 5 -38.80 -2.06 -11.65
N LEU A 6 -38.74 -1.38 -12.79
CA LEU A 6 -37.46 -0.94 -13.37
C LEU A 6 -36.91 0.33 -12.70
N ALA A 7 -37.78 1.19 -12.16
CA ALA A 7 -37.37 2.44 -11.51
C ALA A 7 -36.80 2.22 -10.09
N CYS A 8 -37.26 1.21 -9.37
CA CYS A 8 -36.75 0.91 -8.02
C CYS A 8 -35.35 0.27 -8.04
N GLY A 9 -34.97 -0.43 -9.12
CA GLY A 9 -33.63 -1.02 -9.25
C GLY A 9 -32.51 -0.01 -9.50
N ILE A 10 -32.83 1.16 -10.09
CA ILE A 10 -31.85 2.22 -10.37
C ILE A 10 -31.57 3.07 -9.11
N LEU A 11 -32.59 3.28 -8.27
CA LEU A 11 -32.46 4.04 -7.02
C LEU A 11 -31.69 3.30 -5.91
N ALA A 12 -31.69 1.96 -5.91
CA ALA A 12 -30.93 1.16 -4.93
C ALA A 12 -29.41 1.16 -5.18
N VAL A 13 -28.96 1.52 -6.38
CA VAL A 13 -27.54 1.55 -6.74
C VAL A 13 -26.85 2.85 -6.32
N MET A 14 -27.59 3.96 -6.22
CA MET A 14 -26.99 5.26 -5.88
C MET A 14 -26.59 5.37 -4.39
N GLY A 15 -27.06 4.47 -3.52
CA GLY A 15 -26.73 4.45 -2.09
C GLY A 15 -25.42 3.73 -1.72
N LEU A 16 -24.74 3.10 -2.68
CA LEU A 16 -23.47 2.38 -2.43
C LEU A 16 -22.22 3.20 -2.74
N PHE A 17 -22.38 4.46 -3.16
CA PHE A 17 -21.27 5.41 -3.28
C PHE A 17 -21.11 6.15 -1.96
N GLN A 18 -20.80 5.44 -0.88
CA GLN A 18 -20.04 6.08 0.18
C GLN A 18 -18.70 6.45 -0.46
N SER A 19 -18.50 7.75 -0.69
CA SER A 19 -17.14 8.28 -0.80
C SER A 19 -16.39 7.72 0.38
N ALA A 20 -15.36 6.89 0.14
CA ALA A 20 -14.40 6.58 1.17
C ALA A 20 -14.00 7.92 1.78
N ASP A 21 -14.37 8.14 3.03
CA ASP A 21 -13.94 9.31 3.80
C ASP A 21 -12.46 9.48 3.58
N ALA A 22 -11.99 10.73 3.49
CA ALA A 22 -10.58 11.08 3.38
C ALA A 22 -9.78 10.14 4.28
N THR A 23 -9.10 9.19 3.65
CA THR A 23 -8.62 8.00 4.33
C THR A 23 -7.61 8.45 5.35
N SER A 24 -7.82 8.16 6.65
CA SER A 24 -6.86 8.56 7.65
C SER A 24 -5.53 7.89 7.35
N TRP A 25 -4.48 8.71 7.30
CA TRP A 25 -3.11 8.26 7.07
C TRP A 25 -2.31 8.57 8.32
N ASP A 26 -1.75 7.52 8.91
CA ASP A 26 -1.04 7.60 10.17
C ASP A 26 0.45 7.36 9.95
N THR A 27 1.29 8.22 10.50
CA THR A 27 2.75 8.05 10.47
C THR A 27 3.23 7.31 11.70
N PHE A 28 4.19 6.41 11.55
CA PHE A 28 4.69 5.59 12.65
C PHE A 28 6.13 5.13 12.46
N VAL A 29 6.80 4.82 13.56
CA VAL A 29 8.10 4.14 13.55
C VAL A 29 7.84 2.65 13.40
N ILE A 30 8.49 2.01 12.43
CA ILE A 30 8.46 0.55 12.23
C ILE A 30 9.59 -0.11 12.99
N ARG A 31 10.78 0.49 12.91
CA ARG A 31 12.00 -0.05 13.49
C ARG A 31 12.99 1.06 13.81
N GLU A 32 13.62 0.94 14.97
CA GLU A 32 14.74 1.79 15.37
C GLU A 32 16.07 1.26 14.81
N GLY A 33 17.03 2.17 14.67
CA GLY A 33 18.41 1.82 14.38
C GLY A 33 19.15 1.35 15.63
N SER A 34 20.47 1.39 15.57
CA SER A 34 21.31 0.97 16.71
C SER A 34 21.40 2.03 17.82
N THR A 35 21.17 3.29 17.48
CA THR A 35 21.34 4.44 18.38
C THR A 35 20.06 5.22 18.61
N SER A 36 19.15 5.24 17.63
CA SER A 36 17.93 6.06 17.71
C SER A 36 16.80 5.57 16.79
N ALA A 37 15.60 6.08 17.06
CA ALA A 37 14.46 5.98 16.15
C ALA A 37 14.60 6.95 14.96
N PRO A 38 13.98 6.65 13.80
CA PRO A 38 13.84 7.64 12.74
C PRO A 38 13.01 8.83 13.23
N THR A 39 13.33 10.03 12.71
CA THR A 39 12.55 11.23 13.01
C THR A 39 11.42 11.36 12.00
N ILE A 40 10.20 11.60 12.50
CA ILE A 40 9.02 11.91 11.68
C ILE A 40 8.51 13.28 12.10
N GLN A 41 8.45 14.22 11.17
CA GLN A 41 8.05 15.59 11.47
C GLN A 41 7.17 16.19 10.38
N SER A 42 6.29 17.11 10.77
CA SER A 42 5.50 17.85 9.78
C SER A 42 6.36 18.89 9.06
N ARG A 43 6.12 19.03 7.74
CA ARG A 43 6.72 20.04 6.87
C ARG A 43 5.67 20.94 6.23
N ASN A 44 4.75 21.45 7.05
CA ASN A 44 3.74 22.41 6.62
C ASN A 44 4.33 23.72 6.05
N ASP A 45 5.62 23.99 6.29
CA ASP A 45 6.40 25.04 5.64
C ASP A 45 6.61 24.81 4.14
N VAL A 46 6.66 23.54 3.70
CA VAL A 46 6.85 23.13 2.30
C VAL A 46 5.50 23.01 1.59
N ALA A 47 4.57 22.24 2.17
CA ALA A 47 3.19 22.14 1.69
C ALA A 47 2.25 21.70 2.82
N PRO A 48 0.96 22.10 2.81
CA PRO A 48 0.00 21.65 3.82
C PRO A 48 -0.09 20.12 3.88
N GLY A 49 0.04 19.55 5.08
CA GLY A 49 -0.03 18.11 5.30
C GLY A 49 1.23 17.34 4.87
N ALA A 50 2.30 18.03 4.45
CA ALA A 50 3.56 17.38 4.16
C ALA A 50 4.21 16.83 5.44
N MET A 51 4.88 15.69 5.27
CA MET A 51 5.64 14.99 6.31
C MET A 51 7.07 14.77 5.82
N GLU A 52 8.00 14.81 6.75
CA GLU A 52 9.39 14.42 6.52
C GLU A 52 9.75 13.20 7.36
N PHE A 53 10.36 12.22 6.68
CA PHE A 53 10.87 10.99 7.27
C PHE A 53 12.40 11.00 7.19
N ILE A 54 13.07 11.16 8.32
CA ILE A 54 14.54 11.24 8.38
C ILE A 54 15.10 9.91 8.85
N ILE A 55 15.89 9.28 7.98
CA ILE A 55 16.56 8.00 8.21
C ILE A 55 18.05 8.30 8.34
N THR A 56 18.55 8.29 9.57
CA THR A 56 19.93 8.72 9.92
C THR A 56 20.90 7.55 10.01
N GLU A 57 20.41 6.32 10.17
CA GLU A 57 21.24 5.11 10.21
C GLU A 57 20.54 3.88 9.64
N SER A 58 21.36 2.89 9.27
CA SER A 58 20.90 1.59 8.77
C SER A 58 20.00 0.90 9.78
N GLY A 59 18.91 0.28 9.31
CA GLY A 59 17.96 -0.43 10.18
C GLY A 59 16.76 0.39 10.60
N GLN A 60 16.84 1.72 10.54
CA GLN A 60 15.68 2.58 10.76
C GLN A 60 14.63 2.38 9.67
N LYS A 61 13.38 2.24 10.10
CA LYS A 61 12.21 2.21 9.20
C LYS A 61 11.08 3.05 9.78
N ALA A 62 10.49 3.88 8.93
CA ALA A 62 9.28 4.65 9.24
C ALA A 62 8.20 4.35 8.20
N GLY A 63 6.93 4.45 8.61
CA GLY A 63 5.78 4.16 7.78
C GLY A 63 4.80 5.32 7.73
N TRP A 64 4.08 5.42 6.61
CA TRP A 64 2.84 6.18 6.47
C TRP A 64 1.76 5.23 5.95
N GLY A 65 0.82 4.85 6.81
CA GLY A 65 -0.09 3.73 6.55
C GLY A 65 -1.55 4.14 6.64
N THR A 66 -2.42 3.34 6.01
CA THR A 66 -3.86 3.54 6.04
C THR A 66 -4.64 2.23 6.02
N GLN A 67 -5.82 2.24 6.65
CA GLN A 67 -6.78 1.14 6.60
C GLN A 67 -7.70 1.18 5.36
N ALA A 68 -7.58 2.23 4.52
CA ALA A 68 -8.42 2.46 3.35
C ALA A 68 -8.57 1.28 2.40
N ALA A 69 -7.50 0.50 2.25
CA ALA A 69 -7.43 -0.62 1.34
C ALA A 69 -7.89 -1.94 1.97
N ASN A 70 -8.20 -1.97 3.26
CA ASN A 70 -8.56 -3.21 3.96
C ASN A 70 -9.83 -3.83 3.36
N GLY A 71 -9.81 -5.15 3.19
CA GLY A 71 -10.91 -5.92 2.61
C GLY A 71 -10.92 -5.93 1.08
N LEU A 72 -10.19 -5.04 0.41
CA LEU A 72 -10.01 -5.09 -1.04
C LEU A 72 -9.13 -6.28 -1.42
N LYS A 73 -9.26 -6.72 -2.67
CA LYS A 73 -8.24 -7.54 -3.32
C LYS A 73 -7.11 -6.66 -3.84
N VAL A 74 -5.90 -7.19 -3.91
CA VAL A 74 -4.75 -6.48 -4.48
C VAL A 74 -5.04 -6.00 -5.91
N GLY A 75 -5.72 -6.82 -6.71
CA GLY A 75 -6.13 -6.49 -8.08
C GLY A 75 -7.21 -5.41 -8.19
N GLN A 76 -7.76 -4.95 -7.07
CA GLN A 76 -8.72 -3.84 -7.02
C GLN A 76 -8.06 -2.51 -6.65
N LEU A 77 -6.75 -2.48 -6.42
CA LEU A 77 -6.04 -1.23 -6.20
C LEU A 77 -5.98 -0.44 -7.51
N PHE A 78 -6.37 0.81 -7.43
CA PHE A 78 -6.41 1.75 -8.53
C PHE A 78 -5.85 3.08 -8.05
N ASN A 79 -4.80 3.59 -8.69
CA ASN A 79 -4.11 4.81 -8.23
C ASN A 79 -3.45 4.63 -6.84
N ILE A 80 -2.15 4.34 -6.85
CA ILE A 80 -1.27 4.43 -5.68
C ILE A 80 -0.38 5.65 -5.89
N PHE A 81 -0.49 6.64 -5.01
CA PHE A 81 0.15 7.92 -5.20
C PHE A 81 0.72 8.50 -3.91
N ILE A 82 1.83 9.21 -4.01
CA ILE A 82 2.33 10.11 -2.97
C ILE A 82 3.17 11.22 -3.64
N ASP A 83 2.92 12.47 -3.26
CA ASP A 83 3.73 13.59 -3.76
C ASP A 83 5.13 13.53 -3.16
N ARG A 84 6.14 13.72 -3.99
CA ARG A 84 7.51 13.98 -3.54
C ARG A 84 7.82 15.46 -3.67
N LEU A 85 8.22 16.09 -2.57
CA LEU A 85 8.40 17.53 -2.45
C LEU A 85 9.87 17.94 -2.25
N ASP A 86 10.76 16.99 -1.95
CA ASP A 86 12.20 17.22 -1.86
C ASP A 86 12.91 17.07 -3.21
N ASP A 87 14.10 17.66 -3.33
CA ASP A 87 15.01 17.40 -4.45
C ASP A 87 15.68 16.04 -4.28
N TYR A 88 15.16 15.03 -4.98
CA TYR A 88 15.72 13.68 -4.92
C TYR A 88 17.13 13.54 -5.50
N THR A 89 17.56 14.49 -6.33
CA THR A 89 18.87 14.43 -7.00
C THR A 89 20.03 14.75 -6.08
N ARG A 90 19.74 15.29 -4.88
CA ARG A 90 20.72 15.47 -3.80
C ARG A 90 21.20 14.15 -3.19
N PHE A 91 20.45 13.07 -3.40
CA PHE A 91 20.81 11.75 -2.92
C PHE A 91 21.66 10.98 -3.93
N THR A 92 22.44 10.03 -3.43
CA THR A 92 23.25 9.15 -4.29
C THR A 92 22.31 8.36 -5.21
N ALA A 93 22.57 8.38 -6.52
CA ALA A 93 21.75 7.64 -7.49
C ALA A 93 21.65 6.15 -7.12
N GLY A 94 20.43 5.60 -7.14
CA GLY A 94 20.15 4.22 -6.74
C GLY A 94 20.05 3.99 -5.22
N SER A 95 20.29 4.99 -4.39
CA SER A 95 19.98 4.93 -2.95
C SER A 95 18.48 4.94 -2.71
N GLY A 96 18.02 4.36 -1.60
CA GLY A 96 16.61 4.39 -1.18
C GLY A 96 16.00 5.79 -1.28
N PRO A 97 16.65 6.82 -0.71
CA PRO A 97 16.22 8.20 -0.85
C PRO A 97 16.13 8.68 -2.29
N ALA A 98 17.00 8.27 -3.20
CA ALA A 98 16.88 8.65 -4.61
C ALA A 98 15.70 7.94 -5.33
N VAL A 99 15.41 6.68 -5.00
CA VAL A 99 14.51 5.81 -5.80
C VAL A 99 13.10 5.67 -5.24
N GLY A 100 12.90 6.02 -3.96
CA GLY A 100 11.60 6.13 -3.35
C GLY A 100 11.25 5.08 -2.30
N PRO A 101 9.99 5.00 -1.88
CA PRO A 101 9.59 4.26 -0.70
C PRO A 101 9.29 2.82 -1.11
N TYR A 102 9.26 1.94 -0.13
CA TYR A 102 8.56 0.68 -0.35
C TYR A 102 7.05 0.93 -0.28
N ILE A 103 6.33 0.43 -1.28
CA ILE A 103 4.92 0.10 -1.18
C ILE A 103 4.86 -1.24 -0.46
N ASN A 104 4.26 -1.29 0.72
CA ASN A 104 4.09 -2.52 1.50
C ASN A 104 2.62 -2.76 1.79
N ILE A 105 2.13 -3.94 1.40
CA ILE A 105 0.73 -4.33 1.54
C ILE A 105 0.66 -5.61 2.36
N TRP A 106 -0.02 -5.55 3.49
CA TRP A 106 -0.36 -6.77 4.22
C TRP A 106 -1.49 -7.50 3.51
N VAL A 107 -1.28 -8.78 3.24
CA VAL A 107 -2.24 -9.65 2.57
C VAL A 107 -2.52 -10.90 3.37
N THR A 108 -3.72 -11.47 3.18
CA THR A 108 -4.16 -12.73 3.77
C THR A 108 -4.90 -13.60 2.75
N ASP A 109 -4.84 -14.92 2.97
CA ASP A 109 -5.68 -15.90 2.30
C ASP A 109 -7.08 -16.06 2.93
N GLY A 110 -7.31 -15.44 4.10
CA GLY A 110 -8.54 -15.59 4.87
C GLY A 110 -8.60 -16.87 5.72
N MET A 111 -7.53 -17.67 5.73
CA MET A 111 -7.39 -18.90 6.53
C MET A 111 -6.41 -18.73 7.69
N GLY A 112 -6.04 -17.49 8.01
CA GLY A 112 -5.13 -17.15 9.12
C GLY A 112 -3.66 -17.02 8.70
N ASN A 113 -3.35 -17.11 7.41
CA ASN A 113 -2.02 -16.82 6.91
C ASN A 113 -1.92 -15.35 6.49
N TYR A 114 -0.77 -14.74 6.77
CA TYR A 114 -0.47 -13.37 6.38
C TYR A 114 0.89 -13.29 5.71
N ALA A 115 1.07 -12.27 4.87
CA ALA A 115 2.33 -11.92 4.24
C ALA A 115 2.37 -10.41 3.94
N VAL A 116 3.57 -9.87 3.74
CA VAL A 116 3.76 -8.54 3.16
C VAL A 116 4.16 -8.72 1.71
N ILE A 117 3.42 -8.12 0.79
CA ILE A 117 3.84 -7.96 -0.60
C ILE A 117 4.38 -6.56 -0.81
N ALA A 118 5.45 -6.45 -1.58
CA ALA A 118 6.15 -5.19 -1.76
C ALA A 118 6.74 -5.03 -3.16
N ASN A 119 6.94 -3.78 -3.57
CA ASN A 119 7.91 -3.49 -4.63
C ASN A 119 9.35 -3.67 -4.11
N GLU A 120 10.30 -3.67 -5.04
CA GLU A 120 11.73 -3.49 -4.74
C GLU A 120 12.17 -2.16 -5.38
N PRO A 121 12.26 -1.06 -4.61
CA PRO A 121 12.54 0.27 -5.14
C PRO A 121 13.85 0.33 -5.94
N SER A 122 14.82 -0.53 -5.62
CA SER A 122 16.10 -0.65 -6.33
C SER A 122 16.00 -1.30 -7.73
N ASN A 123 14.88 -1.96 -8.07
CA ASN A 123 14.67 -2.48 -9.41
C ASN A 123 14.48 -1.32 -10.41
N ALA A 124 15.02 -1.49 -11.63
CA ALA A 124 15.00 -0.46 -12.68
C ALA A 124 13.60 0.07 -13.04
N GLU A 125 12.57 -0.76 -12.92
CA GLU A 125 11.18 -0.42 -13.22
C GLU A 125 10.52 0.53 -12.19
N TRP A 126 11.18 0.74 -11.05
CA TRP A 126 10.75 1.62 -9.94
C TRP A 126 11.70 2.82 -9.75
N GLN A 127 12.61 3.08 -10.70
CA GLN A 127 13.57 4.19 -10.63
C GLN A 127 12.98 5.55 -11.05
N PRO A 128 13.66 6.69 -10.76
CA PRO A 128 13.14 8.02 -11.05
C PRO A 128 12.77 8.23 -12.52
N GLY A 129 11.58 8.83 -12.74
CA GLY A 129 10.99 9.01 -14.06
C GLY A 129 10.05 7.87 -14.52
N ASN A 130 10.02 6.74 -13.80
CA ASN A 130 9.18 5.58 -14.12
C ASN A 130 8.08 5.33 -13.07
N ASN A 131 7.27 6.35 -12.74
CA ASN A 131 6.06 6.18 -11.91
C ASN A 131 6.28 5.64 -10.49
N GLN A 132 7.47 5.82 -9.91
CA GLN A 132 7.84 5.26 -8.59
C GLN A 132 6.94 5.74 -7.43
N TRP A 133 6.21 6.84 -7.64
CA TRP A 133 5.31 7.47 -6.67
C TRP A 133 3.89 7.66 -7.19
N ASP A 134 3.60 7.22 -8.42
CA ASP A 134 2.32 7.47 -9.09
C ASP A 134 1.99 6.30 -10.02
N ILE A 135 1.36 5.27 -9.46
CA ILE A 135 0.86 4.14 -10.21
C ILE A 135 -0.61 4.40 -10.52
N GLU A 136 -0.89 4.92 -11.71
CA GLU A 136 -2.23 5.41 -12.05
C GLU A 136 -3.26 4.28 -12.21
N THR A 137 -2.84 3.09 -12.62
CA THR A 137 -3.74 1.99 -12.99
C THR A 137 -3.29 0.62 -12.50
N TRP A 138 -4.25 -0.29 -12.31
CA TRP A 138 -3.95 -1.71 -12.08
C TRP A 138 -3.18 -2.34 -13.24
N ALA A 139 -3.50 -1.96 -14.48
CA ALA A 139 -2.80 -2.48 -15.66
C ALA A 139 -1.29 -2.22 -15.57
N GLU A 140 -0.89 -1.03 -15.10
CA GLU A 140 0.50 -0.74 -14.80
C GLU A 140 1.03 -1.59 -13.63
N LEU A 141 0.37 -1.52 -12.46
CA LEU A 141 0.84 -2.19 -11.25
C LEU A 141 1.05 -3.69 -11.47
N SER A 142 0.10 -4.35 -12.14
CA SER A 142 0.06 -5.80 -12.34
C SER A 142 1.28 -6.36 -13.07
N THR A 143 1.96 -5.52 -13.86
CA THR A 143 3.16 -5.91 -14.61
C THR A 143 4.44 -5.80 -13.80
N LYS A 144 4.41 -5.08 -12.67
CA LYS A 144 5.61 -4.77 -11.89
C LYS A 144 6.03 -5.95 -11.03
N THR A 145 7.34 -6.10 -10.84
CA THR A 145 7.89 -7.17 -9.98
C THR A 145 7.42 -6.98 -8.55
N VAL A 146 7.05 -8.09 -7.91
CA VAL A 146 6.66 -8.14 -6.50
C VAL A 146 7.63 -9.00 -5.69
N LYS A 147 7.84 -8.63 -4.44
CA LYS A 147 8.54 -9.41 -3.42
C LYS A 147 7.55 -9.83 -2.34
N VAL A 148 7.77 -11.01 -1.78
CA VAL A 148 7.00 -11.53 -0.65
C VAL A 148 7.92 -11.57 0.57
N TYR A 149 7.48 -10.92 1.63
CA TYR A 149 8.11 -10.87 2.93
C TYR A 149 7.14 -11.36 4.00
N GLU A 150 7.65 -11.62 5.21
CA GLU A 150 6.84 -11.92 6.39
C GLU A 150 5.85 -13.08 6.18
N SER A 151 6.27 -14.09 5.40
CA SER A 151 5.46 -15.23 5.00
C SER A 151 6.11 -16.54 5.42
N THR A 152 5.27 -17.49 5.82
CA THR A 152 5.64 -18.90 6.06
C THR A 152 5.71 -19.74 4.78
N GLY A 153 5.68 -19.11 3.60
CA GLY A 153 5.81 -19.76 2.29
C GLY A 153 4.49 -20.09 1.60
N TRP A 154 3.34 -19.72 2.17
CA TRP A 154 2.00 -20.03 1.63
C TRP A 154 1.66 -19.29 0.33
N VAL A 155 2.25 -18.11 0.11
CA VAL A 155 2.03 -17.31 -1.12
C VAL A 155 2.62 -18.02 -2.35
N GLY A 156 3.58 -18.93 -2.15
CA GLY A 156 4.26 -19.65 -3.23
C GLY A 156 5.22 -18.77 -4.02
N SER A 157 5.58 -19.23 -5.23
CA SER A 157 6.43 -18.47 -6.15
C SER A 157 5.61 -17.43 -6.90
N VAL A 158 5.92 -16.16 -6.69
CA VAL A 158 5.31 -15.03 -7.39
C VAL A 158 6.39 -14.18 -8.05
N SER A 159 6.06 -13.58 -9.19
CA SER A 159 6.96 -12.72 -9.95
C SER A 159 6.41 -11.29 -10.05
N THR A 160 5.10 -11.11 -10.23
CA THR A 160 4.50 -9.78 -10.38
C THR A 160 3.28 -9.57 -9.49
N PHE A 161 2.82 -8.32 -9.38
CA PHE A 161 1.57 -8.02 -8.66
C PHE A 161 0.36 -8.76 -9.23
N ALA A 162 0.34 -9.12 -10.52
CA ALA A 162 -0.71 -9.94 -11.11
C ALA A 162 -0.87 -11.30 -10.41
N ASP A 163 0.22 -11.91 -9.95
CA ASP A 163 0.20 -13.23 -9.31
C ASP A 163 -0.49 -13.19 -7.93
N VAL A 164 -0.49 -12.02 -7.28
CA VAL A 164 -1.08 -11.80 -5.96
C VAL A 164 -2.42 -11.04 -6.02
N ALA A 165 -2.96 -10.81 -7.22
CA ALA A 165 -4.14 -9.99 -7.46
C ALA A 165 -5.38 -10.43 -6.64
N ASN A 166 -5.51 -11.73 -6.37
CA ASN A 166 -6.67 -12.31 -5.68
C ASN A 166 -6.52 -12.37 -4.15
N LEU A 167 -5.37 -11.98 -3.60
CA LEU A 167 -5.17 -11.94 -2.14
C LEU A 167 -5.93 -10.76 -1.54
N THR A 168 -6.46 -10.95 -0.33
CA THR A 168 -7.17 -9.89 0.38
C THR A 168 -6.17 -9.02 1.11
N ILE A 169 -6.27 -7.71 0.97
CA ILE A 169 -5.53 -6.74 1.75
C ILE A 169 -6.12 -6.71 3.16
N ALA A 170 -5.34 -7.12 4.14
CA ALA A 170 -5.72 -7.05 5.54
C ALA A 170 -4.48 -7.14 6.42
N PRO A 171 -4.29 -6.22 7.37
CA PRO A 171 -3.25 -6.38 8.36
C PRO A 171 -3.52 -7.60 9.25
N PRO A 172 -2.47 -8.23 9.79
CA PRO A 172 -2.61 -9.32 10.74
C PRO A 172 -3.19 -8.83 12.08
N PRO A 173 -3.87 -9.69 12.87
CA PRO A 173 -4.20 -9.35 14.24
C PRO A 173 -2.92 -9.22 15.09
N LEU A 174 -2.98 -8.45 16.18
CA LEU A 174 -1.86 -8.27 17.11
C LEU A 174 -1.25 -9.60 17.58
N SER A 175 -2.07 -10.64 17.77
CA SER A 175 -1.61 -11.98 18.19
C SER A 175 -0.76 -12.72 17.16
N TYR A 176 -0.76 -12.28 15.90
CA TYR A 176 0.06 -12.87 14.84
C TYR A 176 1.46 -12.23 14.77
N LEU A 177 1.60 -11.01 15.31
CA LEU A 177 2.85 -10.27 15.34
C LEU A 177 3.75 -10.76 16.50
N PRO A 178 5.07 -10.52 16.43
CA PRO A 178 5.96 -10.68 17.58
C PRO A 178 5.42 -9.91 18.80
N ASP A 179 5.80 -10.36 20.00
CA ASP A 179 5.43 -9.71 21.26
C ASP A 179 5.89 -8.24 21.30
N ALA A 180 5.37 -7.46 22.26
CA ALA A 180 5.67 -6.04 22.39
C ALA A 180 7.18 -5.73 22.59
N ASN A 181 8.00 -6.75 22.88
CA ASN A 181 9.46 -6.63 23.00
C ASN A 181 10.19 -6.98 21.69
N PHE A 182 9.46 -7.39 20.65
CA PHE A 182 9.98 -7.70 19.32
C PHE A 182 11.07 -8.78 19.30
N THR A 183 11.03 -9.68 20.28
CA THR A 183 12.13 -10.63 20.56
C THR A 183 11.97 -11.98 19.86
N SER A 184 10.76 -12.37 19.48
CA SER A 184 10.51 -13.60 18.72
C SER A 184 9.49 -13.36 17.62
N GLY A 185 9.90 -13.49 16.35
CA GLY A 185 9.00 -13.42 15.22
C GLY A 185 7.99 -14.57 15.24
N ALA A 186 6.84 -14.34 15.88
CA ALA A 186 5.71 -15.25 15.78
C ALA A 186 5.32 -15.36 14.30
N ASN A 187 5.05 -16.58 13.84
CA ASN A 187 4.60 -16.86 12.47
C ASN A 187 5.56 -16.36 11.36
N GLY A 188 6.86 -16.23 11.66
CA GLY A 188 7.86 -15.79 10.68
C GLY A 188 7.85 -14.29 10.39
N VAL A 189 7.22 -13.47 11.24
CA VAL A 189 7.19 -12.01 11.09
C VAL A 189 8.38 -11.37 11.79
N GLY A 190 9.25 -10.72 11.02
CA GLY A 190 10.45 -10.03 11.48
C GLY A 190 10.20 -8.66 12.12
N THR A 191 11.27 -8.06 12.63
CA THR A 191 11.24 -6.72 13.24
C THR A 191 11.11 -5.59 12.24
N GLY A 192 11.28 -5.87 10.94
CA GLY A 192 11.10 -4.90 9.86
C GLY A 192 9.70 -4.86 9.24
N ALA A 193 8.77 -5.69 9.74
CA ALA A 193 7.43 -5.79 9.17
C ALA A 193 6.61 -4.50 9.45
N PRO A 194 5.74 -4.04 8.52
CA PRO A 194 5.02 -2.77 8.67
C PRO A 194 4.04 -2.81 9.85
N ARG A 195 4.44 -2.21 10.96
CA ARG A 195 3.63 -2.01 12.17
C ARG A 195 4.18 -0.82 12.94
N ASN A 196 3.36 -0.18 13.76
CA ASN A 196 3.82 0.80 14.73
C ASN A 196 4.56 0.09 15.87
N LEU A 197 5.83 0.42 16.04
CA LEU A 197 6.71 -0.16 17.07
C LEU A 197 6.19 0.07 18.49
N TYR A 198 5.47 1.15 18.74
CA TYR A 198 5.06 1.50 20.11
C TYR A 198 3.66 1.01 20.46
N THR A 199 2.77 0.92 19.47
CA THR A 199 1.36 0.53 19.69
C THR A 199 1.03 -0.87 19.18
N GLY A 200 1.88 -1.42 18.31
CA GLY A 200 1.60 -2.67 17.57
C GLY A 200 0.57 -2.51 16.45
N GLU A 201 0.03 -1.31 16.23
CA GLU A 201 -0.96 -1.07 15.17
C GLU A 201 -0.40 -1.35 13.78
N THR A 202 -1.24 -1.90 12.92
CA THR A 202 -0.88 -2.32 11.56
C THR A 202 -1.91 -1.81 10.58
N TYR A 203 -1.44 -1.42 9.38
CA TYR A 203 -2.27 -0.90 8.31
C TYR A 203 -2.19 -1.80 7.09
N GLY A 204 -3.30 -2.02 6.37
CA GLY A 204 -3.29 -2.89 5.18
C GLY A 204 -2.38 -2.38 4.08
N PHE A 205 -2.28 -1.06 3.91
CA PHE A 205 -1.40 -0.41 2.94
C PHE A 205 -0.45 0.57 3.62
N ASN A 206 0.82 0.57 3.22
CA ASN A 206 1.88 1.39 3.82
C ASN A 206 2.87 1.89 2.76
N PHE A 207 3.22 3.17 2.82
CA PHE A 207 4.50 3.64 2.31
C PHE A 207 5.54 3.50 3.41
N VAL A 208 6.69 2.90 3.11
CA VAL A 208 7.77 2.64 4.06
C VAL A 208 9.06 3.30 3.60
N PHE A 209 9.68 4.06 4.50
CA PHE A 209 10.91 4.81 4.31
C PHE A 209 12.01 4.19 5.16
N GLY A 210 13.22 4.06 4.59
CA GLY A 210 14.34 3.38 5.23
C GLY A 210 14.38 1.87 5.03
N ASP A 211 15.52 1.25 5.32
CA ASP A 211 15.70 -0.19 5.34
C ASP A 211 16.89 -0.62 6.22
N THR A 212 17.06 -1.92 6.39
CA THR A 212 18.22 -2.55 7.02
C THR A 212 19.53 -2.29 6.30
N LEU A 213 19.49 -1.94 5.01
CA LEU A 213 20.67 -1.65 4.20
C LEU A 213 21.07 -0.17 4.30
N SER A 214 22.39 0.07 4.32
CA SER A 214 22.94 1.41 4.53
C SER A 214 22.64 2.38 3.39
N ASN A 215 22.32 1.90 2.20
CA ASN A 215 21.93 2.73 1.06
C ASN A 215 20.52 3.33 1.20
N TYR A 216 19.79 3.06 2.29
CA TYR A 216 18.49 3.67 2.59
C TYR A 216 18.57 4.82 3.61
N VAL A 217 19.78 5.18 4.05
CA VAL A 217 20.01 6.33 4.94
C VAL A 217 19.89 7.63 4.13
N SER A 218 18.98 8.52 4.56
CA SER A 218 18.82 9.85 3.98
C SER A 218 19.84 10.86 4.52
N GLY A 219 20.38 10.63 5.72
CA GLY A 219 21.23 11.59 6.42
C GLY A 219 20.38 12.65 7.14
N ASP A 220 20.88 13.89 7.21
CA ASP A 220 20.25 14.97 7.98
C ASP A 220 18.88 15.39 7.43
N ASP A 221 18.75 15.45 6.11
CA ASP A 221 17.51 15.84 5.43
C ASP A 221 16.79 14.59 4.91
N GLY A 222 15.50 14.45 5.24
CA GLY A 222 14.70 13.25 4.97
C GLY A 222 13.95 13.23 3.64
N TYR A 223 13.05 12.25 3.52
CA TYR A 223 12.04 12.19 2.45
C TYR A 223 10.94 13.18 2.78
N ILE A 224 10.73 14.23 1.97
CA ILE A 224 9.62 15.18 2.17
C ILE A 224 8.52 14.82 1.20
N VAL A 225 7.39 14.35 1.74
CA VAL A 225 6.29 13.80 0.95
C VAL A 225 4.94 14.32 1.41
N ALA A 226 3.93 14.28 0.54
CA ALA A 226 2.58 14.73 0.85
C ALA A 226 1.50 13.94 0.10
N ASN A 227 0.24 14.20 0.44
CA ASN A 227 -0.95 13.71 -0.27
C ASN A 227 -0.93 12.21 -0.61
N PRO A 228 -0.59 11.32 0.35
CA PRO A 228 -0.60 9.89 0.07
C PRO A 228 -2.02 9.42 -0.27
N LYS A 229 -2.11 8.47 -1.20
CA LYS A 229 -3.37 8.02 -1.76
C LYS A 229 -3.27 6.56 -2.21
N VAL A 230 -4.31 5.82 -1.86
CA VAL A 230 -4.57 4.46 -2.35
C VAL A 230 -6.07 4.38 -2.60
N VAL A 231 -6.49 4.26 -3.85
CA VAL A 231 -7.91 4.27 -4.20
C VAL A 231 -8.35 2.87 -4.65
N PRO A 232 -9.54 2.41 -4.27
CA PRO A 232 -10.14 1.24 -4.89
C PRO A 232 -10.55 1.54 -6.35
N GLU A 233 -10.58 0.55 -7.22
CA GLU A 233 -11.23 0.69 -8.52
C GLU A 233 -12.68 1.18 -8.30
N PRO A 234 -13.11 2.26 -8.98
CA PRO A 234 -14.47 2.76 -8.82
C PRO A 234 -15.49 1.66 -9.13
N ALA A 235 -16.37 1.35 -8.16
CA ALA A 235 -17.43 0.34 -8.32
C ALA A 235 -18.32 0.58 -9.56
N THR A 236 -18.31 1.79 -10.11
CA THR A 236 -18.91 2.16 -11.39
C THR A 236 -18.44 1.31 -12.57
N VAL A 237 -17.18 0.88 -12.64
CA VAL A 237 -16.68 0.03 -13.73
C VAL A 237 -17.31 -1.37 -13.66
N ALA A 238 -17.38 -1.95 -12.46
CA ALA A 238 -18.10 -3.20 -12.22
C ALA A 238 -19.60 -3.09 -12.53
N LEU A 239 -20.20 -1.93 -12.26
CA LEU A 239 -21.62 -1.71 -12.51
C LEU A 239 -21.96 -1.54 -13.99
N ILE A 240 -21.11 -0.84 -14.75
CA ILE A 240 -21.28 -0.68 -16.21
C ILE A 240 -21.09 -2.04 -16.91
N SER A 241 -20.06 -2.80 -16.54
CA SER A 241 -19.78 -4.10 -17.13
C SER A 241 -20.89 -5.12 -16.88
N THR A 242 -21.41 -5.20 -15.65
CA THR A 242 -22.57 -6.05 -15.32
C THR A 242 -23.85 -5.59 -16.03
N GLY A 243 -24.07 -4.28 -16.15
CA GLY A 243 -25.18 -3.71 -16.92
C GLY A 243 -25.14 -4.11 -18.40
N ILE A 244 -23.97 -4.03 -19.04
CA ILE A 244 -23.78 -4.45 -20.44
C ILE A 244 -23.99 -5.96 -20.62
N ALA A 245 -23.43 -6.78 -19.73
CA ALA A 245 -23.60 -8.23 -19.76
C ALA A 245 -25.08 -8.65 -19.62
N ALA A 246 -25.82 -8.01 -18.70
CA ALA A 246 -27.25 -8.25 -18.53
C ALA A 246 -28.06 -7.85 -19.79
N MET A 247 -27.70 -6.74 -20.44
CA MET A 247 -28.32 -6.34 -21.71
C MET A 247 -28.04 -7.33 -22.84
N ALA A 248 -26.81 -7.82 -22.96
CA ALA A 248 -26.41 -8.81 -23.96
C ALA A 248 -27.12 -10.16 -23.76
N ALA A 249 -27.20 -10.64 -22.52
CA ALA A 249 -27.92 -11.87 -22.16
C ALA A 249 -29.42 -11.78 -22.47
N ARG A 250 -30.02 -10.59 -22.27
CA ARG A 250 -31.43 -10.36 -22.58
C ARG A 250 -31.72 -10.38 -24.09
N LYS A 251 -30.80 -9.87 -24.93
CA LYS A 251 -30.93 -9.94 -26.40
C LYS A 251 -30.87 -11.38 -26.91
N ARG A 252 -30.05 -12.26 -26.31
CA ARG A 252 -29.95 -13.67 -26.71
C ARG A 252 -31.18 -14.52 -26.39
N LYS A 253 -32.03 -14.12 -25.43
CA LYS A 253 -33.30 -14.82 -25.13
C LYS A 253 -34.47 -14.41 -26.03
N LEU A 254 -34.29 -13.37 -26.85
CA LEU A 254 -35.33 -12.81 -27.72
C LEU A 254 -35.14 -13.21 -29.19
N VAL A 255 -34.12 -14.02 -29.48
CA VAL A 255 -33.87 -14.70 -30.76
C VAL A 255 -34.15 -16.18 -30.56
#